data_AF-A0A7V4MSX4-F1
#
_entry.id   AF-A0A7V4MSX4-F1
#
_cell.length_a   1.000
_cell.length_b   1.000
_cell.length_c   1.000
_cell.angle_alpha   90.00
_cell.angle_beta   90.00
_cell.angle_gamma   90.00
#
_symmetry.space_group_name_H-M   'P 1'
#
loop_
_entity.id
_entity.type
_entity.pdbx_description
1 polymer ?
#
loop_
_entity_poly.entity_id
_entity_poly.type
_entity_poly.pdbx_seq_one_letter_code
_entity_poly.pdbx_strand_id
1 'polypeptide(L)'
;MVRRIEKAAVIGSGIMGGGIAALCASAGIPTLLLDIVPFDLKPEEKDNKDARNRIVKAGLEGAKKAKPGLFMDKKTDPDMITIGNLDDDFDKLK
;
A
#
# COMPACT_ATOMS: atom_id res chain seq x y z
N MET A 1 6.27 30.38 -2.96
CA MET A 1 5.34 29.47 -3.68
C MET A 1 5.21 28.21 -2.84
N VAL A 2 4.00 27.85 -2.42
CA VAL A 2 3.77 26.66 -1.57
C VAL A 2 3.82 25.42 -2.48
N ARG A 3 4.69 24.46 -2.16
CA ARG A 3 4.71 23.16 -2.87
C ARG A 3 3.59 22.29 -2.30
N ARG A 4 2.61 21.96 -3.13
CA ARG A 4 1.51 21.05 -2.76
C ARG A 4 1.95 19.61 -3.00
N ILE A 5 1.66 18.73 -2.04
CA ILE A 5 1.86 17.29 -2.21
C ILE A 5 0.64 16.73 -2.94
N GLU A 6 0.86 16.17 -4.13
CA GLU A 6 -0.21 15.64 -5.00
C GLU A 6 -0.32 14.12 -4.96
N LYS A 7 0.78 13.44 -4.62
CA LYS A 7 0.87 11.98 -4.51
C LYS A 7 1.91 11.61 -3.44
N ALA A 8 1.72 10.48 -2.80
CA ALA A 8 2.67 9.92 -1.84
C ALA A 8 2.97 8.45 -2.17
N ALA A 9 4.14 7.98 -1.77
CA ALA A 9 4.47 6.56 -1.77
C ALA A 9 4.95 6.15 -0.39
N VAL A 10 4.50 4.98 0.07
CA VAL A 10 4.90 4.37 1.35
C VAL A 10 5.50 3.01 1.02
N ILE A 11 6.74 2.79 1.45
CA ILE A 11 7.46 1.53 1.26
C ILE A 11 7.45 0.77 2.59
N GLY A 12 6.83 -0.41 2.56
CA GLY A 12 6.53 -1.24 3.72
C GLY A 12 5.05 -1.17 4.09
N SER A 13 4.38 -2.33 4.20
CA SER A 13 2.94 -2.47 4.45
C SER A 13 2.60 -2.99 5.85
N GLY A 14 3.60 -3.12 6.73
CA GLY A 14 3.41 -3.46 8.14
C GLY A 14 2.60 -2.41 8.91
N ILE A 15 2.46 -2.59 10.22
CA ILE A 15 1.58 -1.75 11.07
C ILE A 15 1.81 -0.25 10.87
N MET A 16 3.07 0.20 10.89
CA MET A 16 3.40 1.62 10.71
C MET A 16 3.13 2.09 9.28
N GLY A 17 3.58 1.35 8.27
CA GLY A 17 3.43 1.75 6.87
C GLY A 17 1.98 1.77 6.42
N GLY A 18 1.18 0.77 6.80
CA GLY A 18 -0.26 0.77 6.58
C GLY A 18 -0.96 1.95 7.26
N GLY A 19 -0.53 2.33 8.47
CA GLY A 19 -1.05 3.51 9.17
C GLY A 19 -0.69 4.84 8.48
N ILE A 20 0.55 5.00 8.03
CA ILE A 20 0.97 6.18 7.27
C ILE A 20 0.18 6.28 5.96
N ALA A 21 0.05 5.18 5.23
CA ALA A 21 -0.71 5.14 3.99
C ALA A 21 -2.19 5.48 4.21
N ALA A 22 -2.79 4.95 5.29
CA ALA A 22 -4.15 5.28 5.68
C ALA A 22 -4.34 6.77 5.99
N LEU A 23 -3.39 7.39 6.70
CA LEU A 23 -3.44 8.83 7.00
C LEU A 23 -3.28 9.69 5.76
N CYS A 24 -2.35 9.36 4.86
CA CYS A 24 -2.20 10.07 3.58
C CYS A 24 -3.47 9.98 2.74
N ALA A 25 -4.05 8.78 2.63
CA ALA A 25 -5.31 8.56 1.94
C ALA A 25 -6.48 9.35 2.58
N SER A 26 -6.59 9.32 3.90
CA SER A 26 -7.61 10.07 4.67
C SER A 26 -7.46 11.59 4.51
N ALA A 27 -6.23 12.06 4.25
CA ALA A 27 -5.94 13.46 3.94
C ALA A 27 -6.22 13.83 2.47
N GLY A 28 -6.75 12.90 1.66
CA GLY A 28 -7.04 13.10 0.25
C GLY A 28 -5.81 13.03 -0.65
N ILE A 29 -4.72 12.40 -0.20
CA ILE A 29 -3.50 12.22 -0.99
C ILE A 29 -3.48 10.81 -1.59
N PRO A 30 -3.56 10.67 -2.93
CA PRO A 30 -3.35 9.39 -3.61
C PRO A 30 -2.03 8.76 -3.16
N THR A 31 -2.10 7.52 -2.66
CA THR A 31 -0.96 6.88 -2.02
C THR A 31 -0.64 5.54 -2.69
N LEU A 32 0.61 5.37 -3.11
CA LEU A 32 1.15 4.10 -3.56
C LEU A 32 1.75 3.36 -2.36
N LEU A 33 1.20 2.22 -1.97
CA LEU A 33 1.75 1.34 -0.95
C LEU A 33 2.53 0.21 -1.63
N LEU A 34 3.83 0.12 -1.35
CA LEU A 34 4.71 -0.90 -1.90
C LEU A 34 5.24 -1.81 -0.78
N ASP A 35 5.48 -3.07 -1.10
CA ASP A 35 6.24 -3.97 -0.24
C ASP A 35 7.13 -4.91 -1.08
N ILE A 36 7.92 -5.74 -0.42
CA ILE A 36 8.73 -6.76 -1.07
C ILE A 36 7.87 -7.87 -1.69
N VAL A 37 8.41 -8.53 -2.72
CA VAL A 37 7.88 -9.80 -3.20
C VAL A 37 8.19 -10.90 -2.17
N PRO A 38 7.27 -11.82 -1.87
CA PRO A 38 7.52 -12.91 -0.95
C PRO A 38 8.69 -13.79 -1.38
N PHE A 39 9.54 -14.16 -0.42
CA PHE A 39 10.72 -15.00 -0.68
C PHE A 39 10.37 -16.48 -0.92
N ASP A 40 9.18 -16.91 -0.50
CA ASP A 40 8.69 -18.29 -0.50
C ASP A 40 7.63 -18.54 -1.58
N LEU A 41 7.71 -17.82 -2.71
CA LEU A 41 6.87 -18.10 -3.87
C LEU A 41 7.19 -19.46 -4.49
N LYS A 42 6.15 -20.26 -4.73
CA LYS A 42 6.28 -21.51 -5.49
C LYS A 42 6.62 -21.21 -6.96
N PRO A 43 7.23 -22.14 -7.70
CA PRO A 43 7.51 -21.96 -9.13
C PRO A 43 6.30 -21.53 -9.95
N GLU A 44 5.12 -22.08 -9.63
CA GLU A 44 3.83 -21.77 -10.26
C GLU A 44 3.31 -20.36 -9.96
N GLU A 45 3.77 -19.74 -8.87
CA GLU A 45 3.30 -18.44 -8.38
C GLU A 45 4.19 -17.28 -8.85
N LYS A 46 5.34 -17.57 -9.48
CA LYS A 46 6.34 -16.55 -9.84
C LYS A 46 5.83 -15.46 -10.76
N ASP A 47 4.92 -15.80 -11.66
CA ASP A 47 4.29 -14.87 -12.62
C ASP A 47 2.91 -14.40 -12.14
N ASN A 48 2.42 -14.90 -10.99
CA ASN A 48 1.13 -14.52 -10.45
C ASN A 48 1.24 -13.22 -9.66
N LYS A 49 0.70 -12.14 -10.22
CA LYS A 49 0.70 -10.81 -9.60
C LYS A 49 0.05 -10.77 -8.21
N ASP A 50 -1.01 -11.54 -7.97
CA ASP A 50 -1.64 -11.61 -6.65
C ASP A 50 -0.72 -12.29 -5.62
N ALA A 51 0.01 -13.32 -6.03
CA ALA A 51 0.97 -13.99 -5.16
C ALA A 51 2.16 -13.08 -4.85
N ARG A 52 2.70 -12.39 -5.86
CA ARG A 52 3.81 -11.43 -5.71
C ARG A 52 3.43 -10.23 -4.83
N ASN A 53 2.17 -9.80 -4.84
CA ASN A 53 1.66 -8.70 -4.02
C ASN A 53 1.01 -9.15 -2.71
N ARG A 54 1.13 -10.42 -2.30
CA ARG A 54 0.39 -10.91 -1.13
C ARG A 54 0.78 -10.22 0.18
N ILE A 55 2.05 -9.81 0.34
CA ILE A 55 2.52 -9.11 1.55
C ILE A 55 1.84 -7.74 1.65
N VAL A 56 1.95 -6.93 0.59
CA VAL A 56 1.33 -5.59 0.55
C VAL A 56 -0.20 -5.66 0.70
N LYS A 57 -0.82 -6.67 0.10
CA LYS A 57 -2.27 -6.92 0.20
C LYS A 57 -2.67 -7.28 1.63
N ALA A 58 -1.92 -8.16 2.29
CA ALA A 58 -2.16 -8.52 3.68
C ALA A 58 -2.01 -7.31 4.62
N GLY A 59 -0.99 -6.47 4.39
CA GLY A 59 -0.78 -5.21 5.11
C GLY A 59 -1.96 -4.26 5.00
N LEU A 60 -2.45 -4.00 3.78
CA LEU A 60 -3.61 -3.14 3.54
C LEU A 60 -4.90 -3.70 4.15
N GLU A 61 -5.13 -5.01 4.05
CA GLU A 61 -6.29 -5.66 4.68
C GLU A 61 -6.22 -5.61 6.21
N GLY A 62 -5.02 -5.74 6.78
CA GLY A 62 -4.78 -5.50 8.20
C GLY A 62 -5.13 -4.07 8.61
N ALA A 63 -4.70 -3.08 7.81
CA ALA A 63 -5.01 -1.67 8.05
C ALA A 63 -6.53 -1.39 8.01
N LYS A 64 -7.26 -1.98 7.05
CA LYS A 64 -8.72 -1.82 6.94
C LYS A 64 -9.47 -2.39 8.15
N LYS A 65 -8.95 -3.47 8.75
CA LYS A 65 -9.57 -4.20 9.88
C LYS A 65 -9.11 -3.73 11.25
N ALA A 66 -8.13 -2.83 11.32
CA ALA A 66 -7.52 -2.36 12.56
C ALA A 66 -8.54 -1.75 13.55
N LYS A 67 -8.25 -1.92 14.85
CA LYS A 67 -8.99 -1.34 15.97
C LYS A 67 -7.99 -0.76 17.00
N PRO A 68 -7.99 0.56 17.24
CA PRO A 68 -8.82 1.59 16.60
C PRO A 68 -8.58 1.68 15.07
N GLY A 69 -9.57 2.22 14.35
CA GLY A 69 -9.47 2.32 12.88
C GLY A 69 -8.37 3.28 12.44
N LEU A 70 -7.64 2.92 11.38
CA LEU A 70 -6.56 3.76 10.82
C LEU A 70 -7.07 4.76 9.77
N PHE A 71 -8.18 4.43 9.09
CA PHE A 71 -8.83 5.28 8.10
C PHE A 71 -9.90 6.16 8.75
N MET A 72 -10.04 7.40 8.29
CA MET A 72 -11.08 8.32 8.77
C MET A 72 -12.45 7.94 8.19
N ASP A 73 -12.52 7.70 6.88
CA ASP A 73 -13.64 7.07 6.19
C ASP A 73 -13.22 5.69 5.65
N LYS A 74 -13.75 4.64 6.28
CA LYS A 74 -13.45 3.26 5.93
C LYS A 74 -13.96 2.83 4.55
N LYS A 75 -14.88 3.58 3.95
CA LYS A 75 -15.46 3.26 2.64
C LYS A 75 -14.64 3.88 1.51
N THR A 76 -14.21 5.13 1.66
CA THR A 76 -13.60 5.89 0.56
C THR A 76 -12.09 5.98 0.63
N ASP A 77 -11.51 6.09 1.83
CA ASP A 77 -10.06 6.32 1.96
C ASP A 77 -9.24 5.14 1.42
N PRO A 78 -9.63 3.87 1.63
CA PRO A 78 -8.86 2.76 1.07
C PRO A 78 -8.78 2.76 -0.46
N ASP A 79 -9.74 3.37 -1.17
CA ASP A 79 -9.76 3.46 -2.63
C ASP A 79 -8.69 4.43 -3.17
N MET A 80 -8.16 5.30 -2.31
CA MET A 80 -7.04 6.19 -2.62
C MET A 80 -5.68 5.48 -2.54
N ILE A 81 -5.65 4.22 -2.09
CA ILE A 81 -4.42 3.44 -1.95
C ILE A 81 -4.29 2.46 -3.12
N THR A 82 -3.25 2.65 -3.92
CA THR A 82 -2.82 1.66 -4.92
C THR A 82 -1.73 0.78 -4.31
N ILE A 83 -1.81 -0.54 -4.50
CA ILE A 83 -0.77 -1.47 -4.02
C ILE A 83 0.17 -1.90 -5.16
N GLY A 84 1.39 -2.28 -4.79
CA GLY A 84 2.38 -2.87 -5.70
C GLY A 84 3.57 -3.47 -4.95
N ASN A 85 4.58 -3.90 -5.68
CA ASN A 85 5.82 -4.40 -5.09
C ASN A 85 7.08 -3.73 -5.64
N LEU A 86 8.18 -3.87 -4.90
CA LEU A 86 9.44 -3.21 -5.22
C LEU A 86 10.16 -3.78 -6.44
N ASP A 87 9.84 -4.99 -6.89
CA ASP A 87 10.48 -5.58 -8.08
C ASP A 87 9.76 -5.18 -9.37
N ASP A 88 8.43 -5.17 -9.35
CA ASP A 88 7.60 -4.95 -10.53
C ASP A 88 7.16 -3.48 -10.71
N ASP A 89 7.01 -2.74 -9.61
CA ASP A 89 6.32 -1.45 -9.59
C ASP A 89 7.23 -0.28 -9.17
N PHE A 90 8.54 -0.50 -9.03
CA PHE A 90 9.50 0.54 -8.60
C PHE A 90 9.47 1.77 -9.51
N ASP A 91 9.27 1.57 -10.81
CA ASP A 91 9.19 2.65 -11.80
C ASP A 91 8.02 3.62 -11.56
N LYS A 92 7.02 3.26 -10.76
CA LYS A 92 5.90 4.14 -10.39
C LYS A 92 6.30 5.26 -9.42
N LEU A 93 7.51 5.20 -8.85
CA LEU A 93 8.04 6.24 -7.95
C LEU A 93 8.56 7.50 -8.66
N LYS A 94 8.51 7.52 -10.00
CA LYS A 94 8.95 8.66 -10.83
C LYS A 94 7.98 9.85 -10.81
#